data_AF-A0A1G1VN97-F1
#
_entry.id   AF-A0A1G1VN97-F1
#
_cell.length_a   1.000
_cell.length_b   1.000
_cell.length_c   1.000
_cell.angle_alpha   90.00
_cell.angle_beta   90.00
_cell.angle_gamma   90.00
#
_symmetry.space_group_name_H-M   'P 1'
#
loop_
_entity.id
_entity.type
_entity.pdbx_description
1 polymer ?
#
loop_
_entity_poly.entity_id
_entity_poly.type
_entity_poly.pdbx_seq_one_letter_code
_entity_poly.pdbx_strand_id
1 'polypeptide(L)'
;MNEVQALFPIPAGLDAPIWWVVKLIILVGLLFYLVFAVVVIRQVQLMTKTVAGELDRTIRIVSWIHFALVVGVFLGVLQFL
;
A
#
# COMPACT_ATOMS: atom_id res chain seq x y z
N MET A 1 7.72 -25.65 20.23
CA MET A 1 6.42 -25.24 20.79
C MET A 1 6.73 -24.49 22.06
N ASN A 2 6.71 -23.17 21.95
CA ASN A 2 7.67 -22.28 22.58
C ASN A 2 6.99 -21.70 23.83
N GLU A 3 7.68 -21.69 24.98
CA GLU A 3 7.16 -21.37 26.33
C GLU A 3 6.26 -20.12 26.40
N VAL A 4 6.41 -19.19 25.46
CA VAL A 4 5.54 -18.01 25.26
C VAL A 4 4.06 -18.38 25.05
N GLN A 5 3.75 -19.46 24.33
CA GLN A 5 2.36 -19.91 24.12
C GLN A 5 1.71 -20.50 25.38
N ALA A 6 2.52 -21.00 26.32
CA ALA A 6 2.03 -21.51 27.59
C ALA A 6 1.68 -20.37 28.57
N LEU A 7 2.36 -19.22 28.45
CA LEU A 7 2.14 -18.03 29.26
C LEU A 7 0.96 -17.16 28.78
N PHE A 8 0.67 -17.21 27.47
CA PHE A 8 -0.46 -16.50 26.86
C PHE A 8 -1.32 -17.48 26.04
N PRO A 9 -2.19 -18.28 26.69
CA PRO A 9 -3.09 -19.18 26.00
C PRO A 9 -4.08 -18.37 25.15
N ILE A 10 -3.89 -18.36 23.83
CA ILE A 10 -4.88 -17.83 22.90
C ILE A 10 -6.08 -18.79 22.95
N PRO A 11 -7.29 -18.31 23.30
CA PRO A 11 -8.48 -19.15 23.29
C PRO A 11 -8.65 -19.84 21.94
N ALA A 12 -8.83 -21.16 21.95
CA ALA A 12 -9.09 -21.93 20.74
C ALA A 12 -10.32 -21.35 20.01
N GLY A 13 -10.17 -20.97 18.74
CA GLY A 13 -11.23 -20.37 17.91
C GLY A 13 -11.10 -18.87 17.62
N LEU A 14 -10.08 -18.18 18.15
CA LEU A 14 -9.80 -16.76 17.84
C LEU A 14 -8.75 -16.55 16.74
N ASP A 15 -8.04 -17.60 16.34
CA ASP A 15 -7.01 -17.60 15.30
C ASP A 15 -7.56 -17.17 13.92
N ALA A 16 -8.68 -17.74 13.49
CA ALA A 16 -9.32 -17.39 12.22
C ALA A 16 -9.89 -15.95 12.17
N PRO A 17 -10.65 -15.47 13.20
CA PRO A 17 -11.14 -14.09 13.23
C PRO A 17 -10.03 -13.04 13.23
N ILE A 18 -8.95 -13.26 14.00
CA ILE A 18 -7.82 -12.32 14.06
C ILE A 18 -7.18 -12.18 12.69
N TRP A 19 -6.98 -13.29 11.98
CA TRP A 19 -6.37 -13.26 10.65
C TRP A 19 -7.24 -12.45 9.67
N TRP A 20 -8.55 -12.64 9.67
CA TRP A 20 -9.48 -11.86 8.84
C TRP A 20 -9.40 -10.35 9.08
N VAL A 21 -9.31 -9.92 10.35
CA VAL A 21 -9.17 -8.50 10.70
C VAL A 21 -7.85 -7.94 10.15
N VAL A 22 -6.76 -8.69 10.27
CA VAL A 22 -5.45 -8.29 9.73
C VAL A 22 -5.51 -8.10 8.21
N LYS A 23 -6.14 -9.03 7.48
CA LYS A 23 -6.32 -8.91 6.02
C LYS A 23 -7.07 -7.62 5.66
N LEU A 24 -8.13 -7.31 6.39
CA LEU A 24 -8.95 -6.13 6.14
C LEU A 24 -8.19 -4.83 6.41
N ILE A 25 -7.39 -4.77 7.49
CA ILE A 25 -6.54 -3.61 7.78
C ILE A 25 -5.52 -3.38 6.66
N ILE A 26 -4.89 -4.44 6.15
CA ILE A 26 -3.93 -4.36 5.04
C ILE A 26 -4.62 -3.79 3.80
N LEU A 27 -5.79 -4.32 3.41
CA LEU A 27 -6.54 -3.84 2.25
C LEU A 27 -6.92 -2.36 2.36
N VAL A 28 -7.41 -1.94 3.54
CA VAL A 28 -7.77 -0.54 3.78
C VAL A 28 -6.55 0.36 3.71
N GLY A 29 -5.43 -0.01 4.35
CA GLY A 29 -4.19 0.75 4.28
C GLY A 29 -3.68 0.90 2.84
N LEU A 30 -3.78 -0.16 2.05
CA LEU A 30 -3.38 -0.14 0.65
C LEU A 30 -4.31 0.70 -0.23
N LEU A 31 -5.61 0.74 0.09
CA LEU A 31 -6.57 1.62 -0.57
C LEU A 31 -6.22 3.10 -0.33
N PHE A 32 -5.86 3.47 0.90
CA PHE A 32 -5.35 4.82 1.18
C PHE A 32 -4.08 5.12 0.40
N TYR A 33 -3.18 4.14 0.27
CA TYR A 33 -1.95 4.29 -0.49
C TYR A 33 -2.21 4.48 -2.00
N LEU A 34 -3.25 3.84 -2.56
CA LEU A 34 -3.70 4.11 -3.93
C LEU A 34 -4.13 5.58 -4.12
N VAL A 35 -4.92 6.11 -3.20
CA VAL A 35 -5.34 7.52 -3.23
C VAL A 35 -4.10 8.42 -3.14
N PHE A 36 -3.16 8.10 -2.26
CA PHE A 36 -1.88 8.81 -2.15
C PHE A 36 -1.09 8.81 -3.47
N ALA A 37 -1.02 7.67 -4.17
CA ALA A 37 -0.32 7.59 -5.46
C ALA A 37 -0.95 8.51 -6.53
N VAL A 38 -2.28 8.67 -6.54
CA VAL A 38 -2.97 9.66 -7.39
C VAL A 38 -2.59 11.09 -6.99
N VAL A 39 -2.53 11.38 -5.68
CA VAL A 39 -2.10 12.70 -5.18
C VAL A 39 -0.67 13.00 -5.62
N VAL A 40 0.24 12.02 -5.57
CA VAL A 40 1.63 12.18 -6.04
C VAL A 40 1.69 12.59 -7.52
N ILE A 41 0.89 11.97 -8.39
CA ILE A 41 0.84 12.38 -9.81
C ILE A 41 0.45 13.86 -9.94
N ARG A 42 -0.58 14.30 -9.21
CA ARG A 42 -1.02 15.71 -9.22
C ARG A 42 0.08 16.65 -8.71
N GLN A 43 0.75 16.27 -7.62
CA GLN A 43 1.86 17.04 -7.03
C GLN A 43 3.00 17.21 -8.05
N VAL A 44 3.42 16.13 -8.71
CA VAL A 44 4.47 16.17 -9.73
C VAL A 44 4.06 17.03 -10.94
N GLN A 45 2.80 16.94 -11.38
CA GLN A 45 2.29 17.77 -12.47
C GLN A 45 2.25 19.28 -12.13
N LEU A 46 2.02 19.63 -10.87
CA LEU A 46 2.05 21.03 -10.42
C LEU A 46 3.48 21.55 -10.28
N MET A 47 4.39 20.76 -9.68
CA MET A 47 5.78 21.17 -9.48
C MET A 47 6.56 21.36 -10.78
N THR A 48 6.31 20.51 -11.79
CA THR A 48 6.91 20.64 -13.13
C THR A 48 6.43 21.88 -13.91
N LYS A 49 5.50 22.68 -13.38
CA LYS A 49 5.10 23.97 -13.96
C LYS A 49 5.81 25.16 -13.31
N THR A 50 6.26 25.00 -12.07
CA THR A 50 6.89 26.07 -11.27
C THR A 50 8.40 26.07 -11.36
N VAL A 51 9.03 24.91 -11.51
CA VAL A 51 10.48 24.77 -11.64
C VAL A 51 10.73 24.20 -13.02
N ALA A 52 11.42 24.95 -13.88
CA ALA A 52 11.86 24.46 -15.18
C ALA A 52 13.15 23.65 -14.98
N GLY A 53 13.03 22.33 -14.99
CA GLY A 53 14.15 21.41 -14.82
C GLY A 53 14.28 20.44 -15.98
N GLU A 54 15.51 20.11 -16.37
CA GLU A 54 15.77 19.09 -17.41
C GLU A 54 15.18 17.70 -17.03
N LEU A 55 14.96 17.47 -15.74
CA LEU A 55 14.41 16.22 -15.19
C LEU A 55 12.87 16.17 -15.15
N ASP A 56 12.16 17.24 -15.50
CA ASP A 56 10.68 17.31 -15.37
C ASP A 56 9.97 16.17 -16.10
N ARG A 57 10.47 15.82 -17.29
CA ARG A 57 9.93 14.72 -18.10
C ARG A 57 10.20 13.37 -17.44
N THR A 58 11.40 13.17 -16.91
CA THR A 58 11.79 11.93 -16.22
C THR A 58 10.97 11.73 -14.95
N ILE A 59 10.83 12.75 -14.12
CA ILE A 59 10.06 12.68 -12.86
C ILE A 59 8.58 12.40 -13.16
N ARG A 60 8.03 12.99 -14.22
CA ARG A 60 6.65 12.71 -14.65
C ARG A 60 6.46 11.27 -15.12
N ILE A 61 7.43 10.68 -15.81
CA ILE A 61 7.36 9.27 -16.20
C ILE A 61 7.44 8.36 -14.97
N VAL A 62 8.36 8.65 -14.05
CA VAL A 62 8.53 7.88 -12.81
C VAL A 62 7.27 7.93 -11.96
N SER A 63 6.55 9.06 -11.88
CA SER A 63 5.30 9.13 -11.11
C SER A 63 4.18 8.25 -11.69
N TRP A 64 4.09 8.16 -13.02
CA TRP A 64 3.17 7.24 -13.68
C TRP A 64 3.56 5.76 -13.50
N ILE A 65 4.85 5.44 -13.59
CA ILE A 65 5.35 4.09 -13.32
C ILE A 65 5.07 3.70 -11.87
N HIS A 66 5.35 4.59 -10.92
CA HIS A 66 5.04 4.39 -9.51
C HIS A 66 3.56 4.08 -9.32
N PHE A 67 2.66 4.89 -9.88
CA PHE A 67 1.22 4.64 -9.81
C PHE A 67 0.82 3.28 -10.38
N ALA A 68 1.35 2.90 -11.55
CA ALA A 68 1.09 1.59 -12.15
C ALA A 68 1.56 0.44 -11.24
N LEU A 69 2.72 0.58 -10.60
CA LEU A 69 3.23 -0.40 -9.62
C LEU A 69 2.31 -0.49 -8.39
N VAL A 70 1.83 0.64 -7.86
CA VAL A 70 0.89 0.65 -6.73
C VAL A 70 -0.40 -0.08 -7.08
N VAL A 71 -0.97 0.18 -8.26
CA VAL A 71 -2.16 -0.53 -8.75
C VAL A 71 -1.86 -2.03 -8.89
N GLY A 72 -0.72 -2.40 -9.45
CA GLY A 72 -0.30 -3.80 -9.57
C GLY A 72 -0.19 -4.50 -8.21
N VAL A 73 0.44 -3.87 -7.23
CA VAL A 73 0.56 -4.41 -5.86
C VAL A 73 -0.82 -4.53 -5.21
N PHE A 74 -1.70 -3.54 -5.37
CA PHE A 74 -3.06 -3.61 -4.83
C PHE A 74 -3.86 -4.78 -5.40
N LEU A 75 -3.84 -4.95 -6.72
CA LEU A 75 -4.52 -6.07 -7.36
C LEU A 75 -3.91 -7.41 -6.96
N GLY A 76 -2.58 -7.51 -6.86
CA GLY A 76 -1.91 -8.72 -6.39
C GLY A 76 -2.28 -9.09 -4.95
N VAL A 77 -2.30 -8.11 -4.05
CA VAL A 77 -2.71 -8.29 -2.65
C VAL A 77 -4.19 -8.65 -2.55
N LEU A 78 -5.05 -8.03 -3.36
CA LEU A 78 -6.49 -8.33 -3.41
C LEU A 78 -6.80 -9.76 -3.87
N GLN A 79 -6.01 -10.33 -4.78
CA GLN A 79 -6.16 -11.71 -5.23
C GLN A 79 -5.56 -12.73 -4.24
N PHE A 80 -4.54 -12.32 -3.48
CA PHE A 80 -3.83 -13.20 -2.54
C PHE A 80 -4.55 -13.33 -1.18
N LEU A 81 -5.19 -12.27 -0.71
CA LEU A 81 -5.90 -12.23 0.57
C LEU A 81 -7.27 -12.91 0.52
#